data_AF-A0A353CA03-F1
#
_entry.id   AF-A0A353CA03-F1
#
_cell.length_a   1.000
_cell.length_b   1.000
_cell.length_c   1.000
_cell.angle_alpha   90.00
_cell.angle_beta   90.00
_cell.angle_gamma   90.00
#
_symmetry.space_group_name_H-M   'P 1'
#
loop_
_entity.id
_entity.type
_entity.pdbx_description
1 polymer ?
#
loop_
_entity_poly.entity_id
_entity_poly.type
_entity_poly.pdbx_seq_one_letter_code
_entity_poly.pdbx_strand_id
1 'polypeptide(L)'
;TLKNIAAIDDRIRTRAEHWRIERMAIVDRNVLRLAVYEFLYETTPHTVVINEALEIARRFSTFEATQFINGILDAIKLDLEASAKESAPDEVISSHASTS
;
A
#
# COMPACT_ATOMS: atom_id res chain seq x y z
N THR A 1 2.49 -14.97 1.61
CA THR A 1 2.62 -14.43 0.24
C THR A 1 1.79 -15.15 -0.82
N LEU A 2 1.99 -16.45 -1.13
CA LEU A 2 1.29 -17.14 -2.25
C LEU A 2 -0.24 -17.17 -2.17
N LYS A 3 -0.83 -17.25 -0.96
CA LYS A 3 -2.30 -17.30 -0.78
C LYS A 3 -3.02 -15.97 -1.06
N ASN A 4 -2.29 -14.85 -1.05
CA ASN A 4 -2.87 -13.50 -1.11
C ASN A 4 -2.53 -12.75 -2.41
N ILE A 5 -1.87 -13.40 -3.38
CA ILE A 5 -1.35 -12.75 -4.59
C ILE A 5 -2.46 -12.03 -5.37
N ALA A 6 -3.65 -12.64 -5.49
CA ALA A 6 -4.76 -12.03 -6.23
C ALA A 6 -5.22 -10.70 -5.60
N ALA A 7 -5.37 -10.66 -4.27
CA ALA A 7 -5.78 -9.46 -3.55
C ALA A 7 -4.70 -8.37 -3.59
N ILE A 8 -3.43 -8.76 -3.51
CA ILE A 8 -2.28 -7.86 -3.61
C ILE A 8 -2.20 -7.26 -5.02
N ASP A 9 -2.28 -8.10 -6.06
CA ASP A 9 -2.21 -7.66 -7.45
C ASP A 9 -3.40 -6.75 -7.81
N ASP A 10 -4.58 -7.00 -7.25
CA ASP A 10 -5.75 -6.15 -7.47
C ASP A 10 -5.55 -4.75 -6.88
N ARG A 11 -5.03 -4.65 -5.66
CA ARG A 11 -4.68 -3.37 -5.03
C ARG A 11 -3.63 -2.59 -5.79
N ILE A 12 -2.59 -3.28 -6.27
CA ILE A 12 -1.57 -2.65 -7.12
C ILE A 12 -2.22 -2.14 -8.41
N ARG A 13 -3.12 -2.93 -9.04
CA ARG A 13 -3.78 -2.57 -10.30
C ARG A 13 -4.65 -1.32 -10.17
N THR A 14 -5.35 -1.15 -9.05
CA THR A 14 -6.20 0.03 -8.80
C THR A 14 -5.40 1.34 -8.77
N ARG A 15 -4.12 1.29 -8.38
CA ARG A 15 -3.25 2.47 -8.32
C ARG A 15 -2.24 2.57 -9.45
N ALA A 16 -2.02 1.49 -10.18
CA ALA A 16 -1.25 1.47 -11.42
C ALA A 16 -2.12 1.82 -12.64
N GLU A 17 -2.97 2.85 -12.54
CA GLU A 17 -3.73 3.35 -13.69
C GLU A 17 -2.74 3.69 -14.80
N HIS A 18 -2.86 3.02 -15.95
CA HIS A 18 -1.98 3.02 -17.13
C HIS A 18 -0.78 2.05 -17.15
N TRP A 19 -0.45 1.35 -16.05
CA TRP A 19 0.64 0.36 -16.05
C TRP A 19 0.11 -1.07 -15.92
N ARG A 20 0.38 -1.90 -16.93
CA ARG A 20 0.12 -3.35 -16.84
C ARG A 20 1.19 -4.01 -15.98
N ILE A 21 0.81 -4.57 -14.83
CA ILE A 21 1.70 -5.30 -13.91
C ILE A 21 2.49 -6.41 -14.66
N GLU A 22 1.88 -6.99 -15.69
CA GLU A 22 2.47 -8.04 -16.52
C GLU A 22 3.63 -7.54 -17.39
N ARG A 23 3.72 -6.22 -17.64
CA ARG A 23 4.82 -5.58 -18.39
C ARG A 23 5.94 -5.06 -17.51
N MET A 24 5.78 -5.10 -16.19
CA MET A 24 6.83 -4.68 -15.26
C MET A 24 7.98 -5.69 -15.24
N ALA A 25 9.19 -5.18 -14.97
CA ALA A 25 10.30 -6.06 -14.67
C ALA A 25 9.94 -6.99 -13.50
N ILE A 26 10.43 -8.22 -13.56
CA ILE A 26 10.11 -9.26 -12.56
C ILE A 26 10.48 -8.77 -11.15
N VAL A 27 11.59 -8.03 -11.03
CA VAL A 27 12.06 -7.42 -9.78
C VAL A 27 11.03 -6.42 -9.25
N ASP A 28 10.67 -5.41 -10.04
CA ASP A 28 9.74 -4.35 -9.61
C ASP A 28 8.39 -4.92 -9.15
N ARG A 29 7.88 -5.91 -9.89
CA ARG A 29 6.61 -6.56 -9.55
C ARG A 29 6.69 -7.28 -8.21
N ASN A 30 7.80 -7.97 -7.95
CA ASN A 30 8.00 -8.68 -6.70
C ASN A 30 8.22 -7.71 -5.53
N VAL A 31 8.91 -6.59 -5.76
CA VAL A 31 9.09 -5.52 -4.77
C VAL A 31 7.73 -4.94 -4.37
N LEU A 32 6.89 -4.56 -5.35
CA LEU A 32 5.54 -4.05 -5.05
C LEU A 32 4.69 -5.09 -4.30
N ARG A 33 4.72 -6.35 -4.73
CA ARG A 33 3.96 -7.43 -4.08
C ARG A 33 4.38 -7.63 -2.63
N LEU A 34 5.67 -7.57 -2.34
CA LEU A 34 6.18 -7.71 -0.99
C LEU A 34 5.76 -6.52 -0.11
N ALA A 35 5.95 -5.29 -0.60
CA ALA A 35 5.58 -4.09 0.14
C ALA A 35 4.07 -4.03 0.44
N VAL A 36 3.22 -4.35 -0.55
CA VAL A 36 1.76 -4.38 -0.36
C VAL A 36 1.32 -5.53 0.53
N TYR A 37 2.03 -6.66 0.52
CA TYR A 37 1.79 -7.72 1.50
C TYR A 37 2.05 -7.21 2.92
N GLU A 38 3.17 -6.53 3.16
CA GLU A 38 3.49 -6.01 4.50
C GLU A 38 2.47 -4.96 4.96
N PHE A 39 2.04 -4.05 4.09
CA PHE A 39 0.98 -3.08 4.38
C PHE A 39 -0.34 -3.72 4.83
N LEU A 40 -0.66 -4.92 4.32
CA LEU A 40 -1.94 -5.57 4.54
C LEU A 40 -1.94 -6.54 5.73
N TYR A 41 -0.79 -7.16 6.01
CA TYR A 41 -0.74 -8.34 6.87
C TYR A 41 0.29 -8.24 7.99
N GLU A 42 1.18 -7.26 7.95
CA GLU A 42 2.23 -7.09 8.97
C GLU A 42 2.04 -5.78 9.74
N THR A 43 2.66 -5.66 10.91
CA THR A 43 2.57 -4.46 11.76
C THR A 43 3.69 -3.44 11.48
N THR A 44 4.48 -3.66 10.44
CA THR A 44 5.61 -2.80 10.08
C THR A 44 5.10 -1.42 9.65
N PRO A 45 5.66 -0.31 10.16
CA PRO A 45 5.25 1.02 9.74
C PRO A 45 5.39 1.20 8.22
N HIS A 46 4.33 1.69 7.56
CA HIS A 46 4.30 1.81 6.10
C HIS A 46 5.49 2.60 5.52
N THR A 47 5.99 3.60 6.25
CA THR A 47 7.16 4.39 5.84
C THR A 47 8.46 3.57 5.79
N VAL A 48 8.62 2.61 6.70
CA VAL A 48 9.76 1.69 6.72
C VAL A 48 9.69 0.76 5.52
N VAL A 49 8.53 0.15 5.28
CA VAL A 49 8.29 -0.74 4.13
C VAL A 49 8.57 -0.03 2.80
N ILE A 50 8.14 1.24 2.66
CA ILE A 50 8.44 2.05 1.47
C ILE A 50 9.94 2.24 1.32
N ASN A 51 10.64 2.67 2.37
CA ASN A 51 12.08 2.91 2.30
C ASN A 51 12.86 1.67 1.86
N GLU A 52 12.56 0.50 2.45
CA GLU A 52 13.20 -0.77 2.09
C GLU A 52 12.89 -1.18 0.64
N ALA A 53 11.65 -1.00 0.19
CA ALA A 53 11.27 -1.26 -1.19
C ALA A 53 12.06 -0.39 -2.18
N LEU A 54 12.28 0.89 -1.84
CA LEU A 54 13.10 1.79 -2.65
C LEU A 54 14.58 1.43 -2.64
N GLU A 55 15.13 0.98 -1.51
CA GLU A 55 16.52 0.51 -1.46
C GLU A 55 16.74 -0.69 -2.39
N ILE A 56 15.83 -1.65 -2.39
CA ILE A 56 15.87 -2.81 -3.29
C ILE A 56 15.73 -2.34 -4.75
N ALA A 57 14.78 -1.45 -5.05
CA ALA A 57 14.57 -0.93 -6.39
C ALA A 57 15.81 -0.18 -6.93
N ARG A 58 16.46 0.66 -6.12
CA ARG A 58 17.68 1.37 -6.50
C ARG A 58 18.84 0.43 -6.83
N ARG A 59 18.90 -0.73 -6.16
CA ARG A 59 19.99 -1.70 -6.35
C ARG A 59 19.78 -2.61 -7.56
N PHE A 60 18.52 -2.90 -7.91
CA PHE A 60 18.19 -3.96 -8.87
C PHE A 60 17.28 -3.51 -10.04
N SER A 61 16.94 -2.23 -10.11
CA SER A 61 16.07 -1.66 -11.13
C SER A 61 16.55 -0.29 -11.63
N THR A 62 15.72 0.40 -12.42
CA THR A 62 16.03 1.73 -12.95
C THR A 62 15.61 2.84 -12.00
N PHE A 63 16.10 4.05 -12.27
CA PHE A 63 15.70 5.24 -11.53
C PHE A 63 14.20 5.52 -11.70
N GLU A 64 13.69 5.38 -12.92
CA GLU A 64 12.27 5.56 -13.24
C GLU A 64 11.41 4.53 -12.49
N ALA A 65 11.86 3.28 -12.41
CA ALA A 65 11.16 2.23 -11.67
C ALA A 65 11.12 2.55 -10.16
N THR A 66 12.20 3.12 -9.60
CA THR A 66 12.24 3.54 -8.20
C THR A 66 11.21 4.65 -7.92
N GLN A 67 11.11 5.66 -8.80
CA GLN A 67 10.11 6.72 -8.67
C GLN A 67 8.69 6.19 -8.82
N PHE A 68 8.48 5.28 -9.78
CA PHE A 68 7.20 4.61 -9.99
C PHE A 68 6.77 3.81 -8.76
N ILE A 69 7.66 2.98 -8.21
CA ILE A 69 7.38 2.19 -7.00
C ILE A 69 7.01 3.10 -5.83
N ASN A 70 7.74 4.21 -5.63
CA ASN A 70 7.41 5.18 -4.59
C ASN A 70 5.98 5.71 -4.75
N GLY A 71 5.63 6.18 -5.95
CA GLY A 71 4.31 6.73 -6.22
C GLY A 71 3.17 5.73 -5.99
N ILE A 72 3.35 4.48 -6.38
CA ILE A 72 2.35 3.42 -6.15
C ILE A 72 2.18 3.13 -4.66
N LEU A 73 3.29 2.97 -3.92
CA LEU A 73 3.21 2.64 -2.49
C LEU A 73 2.64 3.80 -1.67
N ASP A 74 2.99 5.04 -1.98
CA ASP A 74 2.39 6.22 -1.33
C ASP A 74 0.88 6.29 -1.57
N ALA A 75 0.41 6.03 -2.79
CA ALA A 75 -1.02 6.00 -3.10
C ALA A 75 -1.76 4.91 -2.32
N ILE A 76 -1.22 3.69 -2.28
CA ILE A 76 -1.83 2.57 -1.54
C ILE A 76 -1.84 2.84 -0.02
N LYS A 77 -0.79 3.49 0.51
CA LYS A 77 -0.75 3.91 1.91
C LYS A 77 -1.89 4.89 2.23
N LEU A 78 -2.11 5.89 1.38
CA LEU A 78 -3.19 6.86 1.57
C LEU A 78 -4.57 6.19 1.56
N ASP A 79 -4.80 5.21 0.69
CA ASP A 79 -6.05 4.45 0.65
C ASP A 79 -6.33 3.68 1.93
N LEU A 80 -5.29 3.05 2.48
CA LEU A 80 -5.37 2.31 3.73
C LEU A 80 -5.71 3.24 4.90
N GLU A 81 -5.08 4.41 4.95
CA GLU A 81 -5.35 5.41 5.98
C GLU A 81 -6.74 6.03 5.85
N ALA A 82 -7.25 6.22 4.62
CA ALA A 82 -8.61 6.68 4.37
C ALA A 82 -9.65 5.63 4.80
N SER A 83 -9.44 4.37 4.41
CA SER A 83 -10.33 3.26 4.76
C SER A 83 -10.42 3.05 6.28
N ALA A 84 -9.31 3.23 7.01
CA ALA A 84 -9.28 3.14 8.47
C ALA A 84 -10.06 4.28 9.16
N LYS A 85 -10.10 5.48 8.56
CA LYS A 85 -10.85 6.63 9.08
C LYS A 85 -12.36 6.51 8.83
N GLU A 86 -12.77 5.95 7.69
CA GLU A 86 -14.19 5.71 7.36
C GLU A 86 -14.85 4.60 8.19
N SER A 87 -14.08 3.68 8.78
CA SER A 87 -14.58 2.69 9.75
C SER A 87 -14.75 3.23 11.18
N ALA A 88 -14.37 4.48 11.46
CA ALA A 88 -14.41 5.10 12.78
C ALA A 88 -15.46 6.22 13.07
N PRO A 89 -16.62 6.42 12.37
CA PRO A 89 -17.46 7.59 12.67
C PRO A 89 -18.57 7.44 13.74
N ASP A 90 -18.94 6.25 14.23
CA ASP A 90 -20.27 6.08 14.87
C ASP A 90 -20.33 5.73 16.38
N GLU A 91 -19.31 6.03 17.19
CA GLU A 91 -19.38 5.71 18.65
C GLU A 91 -19.22 6.88 19.64
N VAL A 92 -19.13 8.15 19.21
CA VAL A 92 -18.79 9.26 20.14
C VAL A 92 -19.88 10.33 20.32
N ILE A 93 -21.11 10.15 19.82
CA ILE A 93 -22.21 11.13 20.04
C ILE A 93 -23.45 10.46 20.67
N SER A 94 -23.32 9.98 21.91
CA SER A 94 -24.48 9.76 22.79
C SER A 94 -24.04 9.66 24.27
N SER A 95 -23.70 10.79 24.90
CA SER A 95 -23.65 10.84 26.38
C SER A 95 -23.71 12.23 27.02
N HIS A 96 -24.13 13.29 26.32
CA HIS A 96 -24.31 14.62 26.93
C HIS A 96 -25.69 15.24 26.64
N ALA A 97 -26.74 14.42 26.67
CA ALA A 97 -28.09 14.88 26.91
C ALA A 97 -28.61 14.18 28.17
N SER A 98 -29.05 14.97 29.15
CA SER A 98 -29.51 14.60 30.50
C SER A 98 -28.43 14.73 31.59
N THR A 99 -28.28 15.91 32.16
CA THR A 99 -28.45 16.10 33.60
C THR A 99 -28.90 17.54 33.83
N SER A 100 -30.02 17.62 34.56
CA SER A 100 -30.73 18.71 35.23
C SER A 100 -30.20 20.14 35.24
#